data_AF-A0A953RCP3-F1
#
_entry.id   AF-A0A953RCP3-F1
#
_cell.length_a   1.000
_cell.length_b   1.000
_cell.length_c   1.000
_cell.angle_alpha   90.00
_cell.angle_beta   90.00
_cell.angle_gamma   90.00
#
_symmetry.space_group_name_H-M   'P 1'
#
loop_
_entity.id
_entity.type
_entity.pdbx_description
1 polymer ?
#
loop_
_entity_poly.entity_id
_entity_poly.type
_entity_poly.pdbx_seq_one_letter_code
_entity_poly.pdbx_strand_id
1 'polypeptide(L)'
;MLNSPIANGYAYSHLGKRDNIVGDLRKIPLPTTRSFEGVDSAAKAYLAAASSKADSATLKKLLLQVDSEVLKVYSLPVALEQALLALFTSWERVGVPFKQTRYLPVEVEGSICFSDFLELEKDWSVTNRERGMLIDKSISGMLNTEERRRLDALQIYADYHLDQVSPRPTDVLDELEKRLFSGMPKKNGDVS
;
A
#
# COMPACT_ATOMS: atom_id res chain seq x y z
N MET A 1 -13.32 12.31 -7.06
CA MET A 1 -13.33 11.54 -8.33
C MET A 1 -12.29 12.03 -9.34
N LEU A 2 -12.35 13.27 -9.85
CA LEU A 2 -11.43 13.71 -10.93
C LEU A 2 -9.94 13.77 -10.53
N ASN A 3 -9.64 14.00 -9.26
CA ASN A 3 -8.26 14.03 -8.76
C ASN A 3 -7.75 12.64 -8.33
N SER A 4 -8.52 11.57 -8.55
CA SER A 4 -8.20 10.22 -8.06
C SER A 4 -7.17 9.51 -8.94
N PRO A 5 -6.51 8.43 -8.42
CA PRO A 5 -5.61 7.60 -9.22
C PRO A 5 -6.28 7.04 -10.47
N ILE A 6 -7.56 6.67 -10.40
CA ILE A 6 -8.32 6.13 -11.54
C ILE A 6 -8.45 7.17 -12.66
N ALA A 7 -8.89 8.38 -12.31
CA ALA A 7 -9.06 9.44 -13.29
C ALA A 7 -7.72 9.86 -13.92
N ASN A 8 -6.67 9.94 -13.11
CA ASN A 8 -5.33 10.25 -13.60
C ASN A 8 -4.75 9.13 -14.47
N GLY A 9 -4.98 7.86 -14.12
CA GLY A 9 -4.53 6.71 -14.90
C GLY A 9 -5.29 6.57 -16.21
N TYR A 10 -6.60 6.88 -16.20
CA TYR A 10 -7.40 6.96 -17.42
C TYR A 10 -6.89 8.07 -18.34
N ALA A 11 -6.67 9.27 -17.80
CA ALA A 11 -6.10 10.40 -18.52
C ALA A 11 -4.73 10.05 -19.12
N TYR A 12 -3.84 9.44 -18.33
CA TYR A 12 -2.53 8.97 -18.80
C TYR A 12 -2.64 7.99 -19.99
N SER A 13 -3.60 7.07 -19.94
CA SER A 13 -3.75 6.01 -20.95
C SER A 13 -4.47 6.47 -22.22
N HIS A 14 -5.30 7.52 -22.16
CA HIS A 14 -6.17 7.94 -23.26
C HIS A 14 -5.84 9.32 -23.83
N LEU A 15 -5.16 10.18 -23.07
CA LEU A 15 -4.85 11.55 -23.47
C LEU A 15 -3.37 11.65 -23.87
N GLY A 16 -3.09 11.31 -25.13
CA GLY A 16 -1.75 11.43 -25.71
C GLY A 16 -1.28 12.88 -25.97
N LYS A 17 -2.13 13.90 -25.71
CA LYS A 17 -1.82 15.34 -25.94
C LYS A 17 -2.46 16.24 -24.88
N ARG A 18 -1.94 17.48 -24.78
CA ARG A 18 -2.26 18.53 -23.77
C ARG A 18 -3.74 18.95 -23.66
N ASP A 19 -4.59 18.60 -24.62
CA ASP A 19 -5.97 19.05 -24.62
C ASP A 19 -6.87 18.03 -23.92
N ASN A 20 -7.20 18.32 -22.66
CA ASN A 20 -8.22 17.62 -21.89
C ASN A 20 -9.60 17.92 -22.49
N ILE A 21 -9.97 17.24 -23.58
CA ILE A 21 -11.31 17.41 -24.16
C ILE A 21 -12.30 16.86 -23.13
N VAL A 22 -13.18 17.72 -22.62
CA VAL A 22 -14.24 17.38 -21.65
C VAL A 22 -15.02 16.11 -22.04
N GLY A 23 -15.09 15.80 -23.34
CA GLY A 23 -15.67 14.59 -23.89
C GLY A 23 -14.97 13.27 -23.50
N ASP A 24 -13.64 13.26 -23.34
CA ASP A 24 -12.89 12.06 -22.97
C ASP A 24 -12.94 11.79 -21.46
N LEU A 25 -12.96 12.85 -20.64
CA LEU A 25 -13.18 12.71 -19.20
C LEU A 25 -14.57 12.15 -18.87
N ARG A 26 -15.58 12.40 -19.72
CA ARG A 26 -16.92 11.80 -19.59
C ARG A 26 -16.95 10.30 -19.86
N LYS A 27 -15.91 9.74 -20.49
CA LYS A 27 -15.79 8.30 -20.76
C LYS A 27 -15.08 7.54 -19.63
N ILE A 28 -14.62 8.23 -18.57
CA ILE A 28 -14.08 7.57 -17.39
C ILE A 28 -15.16 6.62 -16.87
N PRO A 29 -14.86 5.32 -16.70
CA PRO A 29 -15.83 4.38 -16.18
C PRO A 29 -16.15 4.81 -14.74
N LEU A 30 -17.36 5.29 -14.49
CA LEU A 30 -17.81 5.60 -13.13
C LEU A 30 -18.40 4.32 -12.52
N PRO A 31 -18.10 4.04 -11.24
CA PRO A 31 -18.62 2.87 -10.58
C PRO A 31 -20.14 3.02 -10.40
N THR A 32 -20.88 1.97 -10.74
CA THR A 32 -22.36 1.93 -10.67
C THR A 32 -22.89 1.78 -9.23
N THR A 33 -21.99 1.82 -8.24
CA THR A 33 -22.30 1.67 -6.81
C THR A 33 -23.18 2.80 -6.30
N ARG A 34 -24.07 2.47 -5.34
CA ARG A 34 -25.10 3.39 -4.86
C ARG A 34 -24.64 4.40 -3.81
N SER A 35 -23.48 4.19 -3.17
CA SER A 35 -22.99 5.08 -2.10
C SER A 35 -21.57 5.55 -2.35
N PHE A 36 -21.39 6.87 -2.23
CA PHE A 36 -20.10 7.57 -2.25
C PHE A 36 -19.84 8.25 -0.90
N GLU A 37 -20.56 7.89 0.16
CA GLU A 37 -20.48 8.57 1.47
C GLU A 37 -19.07 8.60 2.06
N GLY A 38 -18.32 7.50 1.90
CA GLY A 38 -16.92 7.43 2.33
C GLY A 38 -16.03 8.42 1.59
N VAL A 39 -16.17 8.50 0.26
CA VAL A 39 -15.45 9.45 -0.59
C VAL A 39 -15.82 10.89 -0.25
N ASP A 40 -17.11 11.18 -0.07
CA ASP A 40 -17.59 12.53 0.28
C ASP A 40 -17.08 12.96 1.65
N SER A 41 -17.10 12.07 2.64
CA SER A 41 -16.63 12.35 3.99
C SER A 41 -15.12 12.60 4.01
N ALA A 42 -14.35 11.75 3.34
CA ALA A 42 -12.90 11.92 3.22
C ALA A 42 -12.54 13.20 2.45
N ALA A 43 -13.26 13.51 1.36
CA ALA A 43 -13.03 14.71 0.57
C ALA A 43 -13.34 15.99 1.38
N LYS A 44 -14.45 16.00 2.13
CA LYS A 44 -14.79 17.10 3.05
C LYS A 44 -13.72 17.29 4.12
N ALA A 45 -13.22 16.21 4.72
CA ALA A 45 -12.16 16.27 5.70
C ALA A 45 -10.86 16.86 5.12
N TYR A 46 -10.46 16.42 3.93
CA TYR A 46 -9.31 16.99 3.23
C TYR A 46 -9.49 18.48 2.92
N LEU A 47 -10.65 18.87 2.35
CA LEU A 47 -10.91 20.26 2.01
C LEU A 47 -10.95 21.16 3.24
N ALA A 48 -11.55 20.71 4.35
CA ALA A 48 -11.56 21.43 5.61
C ALA A 48 -10.14 21.65 6.15
N ALA A 49 -9.29 20.61 6.12
CA ALA A 49 -7.90 20.70 6.54
C ALA A 49 -7.07 21.61 5.61
N ALA A 50 -7.32 21.57 4.31
CA ALA A 50 -6.66 22.45 3.35
C ALA A 50 -7.06 23.92 3.57
N SER A 51 -8.35 24.19 3.83
CA SER A 51 -8.85 25.52 4.15
C SER A 51 -8.32 26.06 5.47
N SER A 52 -8.10 25.19 6.47
CA SER A 52 -7.50 25.57 7.76
C SER A 52 -5.97 25.67 7.72
N LYS A 53 -5.33 25.47 6.55
CA LYS A 53 -3.87 25.46 6.37
C LYS A 53 -3.18 24.46 7.30
N ALA A 54 -3.75 23.25 7.43
CA ALA A 54 -3.10 22.14 8.09
C ALA A 54 -1.71 21.86 7.48
N ASP A 55 -0.87 21.17 8.25
CA ASP A 55 0.47 20.82 7.80
C ASP A 55 0.46 19.85 6.60
N SER A 56 1.57 19.84 5.87
CA SER A 56 1.74 19.02 4.67
C SER A 56 1.57 17.52 4.94
N ALA A 57 1.96 17.05 6.12
CA ALA A 57 1.82 15.67 6.54
C ALA A 57 0.35 15.26 6.73
N THR A 58 -0.46 16.08 7.41
CA THR A 58 -1.90 15.82 7.58
C THR A 58 -2.62 15.88 6.25
N LEU A 59 -2.31 16.86 5.39
CA LEU A 59 -2.89 16.97 4.05
C LEU A 59 -2.57 15.74 3.20
N LYS A 60 -1.33 15.25 3.25
CA LYS A 60 -0.94 14.01 2.57
C LYS A 60 -1.74 12.81 3.06
N LYS A 61 -1.83 12.61 4.38
CA LYS A 61 -2.60 11.51 4.96
C LYS A 61 -4.08 11.54 4.56
N LEU A 62 -4.69 12.72 4.61
CA LEU A 62 -6.09 12.91 4.22
C LEU A 62 -6.31 12.67 2.73
N LEU A 63 -5.37 13.10 1.87
CA LEU A 63 -5.49 12.85 0.43
C LEU A 63 -5.33 11.37 0.09
N LEU A 64 -4.41 10.66 0.75
CA LEU A 64 -4.27 9.21 0.62
C LEU A 64 -5.54 8.48 1.07
N GLN A 65 -6.22 8.97 2.13
CA GLN A 65 -7.52 8.44 2.53
C GLN A 65 -8.60 8.70 1.47
N VAL A 66 -8.63 9.87 0.84
CA VAL A 66 -9.55 10.13 -0.28
C VAL A 66 -9.30 9.15 -1.42
N ASP A 67 -8.04 8.97 -1.81
CA ASP A 67 -7.66 8.07 -2.90
C ASP A 67 -8.04 6.61 -2.57
N SER A 68 -7.86 6.16 -1.32
CA SER A 68 -8.23 4.80 -0.91
C SER A 68 -9.75 4.58 -0.89
N GLU A 69 -10.54 5.55 -0.42
CA GLU A 69 -12.00 5.48 -0.49
C GLU A 69 -12.47 5.41 -1.95
N VAL A 70 -11.83 6.13 -2.87
CA VAL A 70 -12.14 6.00 -4.29
C VAL A 70 -11.82 4.59 -4.79
N LEU A 71 -10.64 4.04 -4.51
CA LEU A 71 -10.27 2.69 -4.94
C LEU A 71 -11.20 1.60 -4.39
N LYS A 72 -11.63 1.72 -3.13
CA LYS A 72 -12.64 0.83 -2.52
C LYS A 72 -13.93 0.79 -3.33
N VAL A 73 -14.42 1.96 -3.78
CA VAL A 73 -15.64 2.05 -4.60
C VAL A 73 -15.49 1.32 -5.94
N TYR A 74 -14.29 1.32 -6.54
CA TYR A 74 -14.01 0.54 -7.75
C TYR A 74 -13.80 -0.94 -7.49
N SER A 75 -13.44 -1.34 -6.25
CA SER A 75 -13.25 -2.73 -5.83
C SER A 75 -12.35 -3.51 -6.79
N LEU A 76 -11.22 -2.91 -7.18
CA LEU A 76 -10.28 -3.52 -8.12
C LEU A 76 -9.60 -4.76 -7.51
N PRO A 77 -9.30 -5.80 -8.32
CA PRO A 77 -8.36 -6.85 -7.92
C PRO A 77 -7.00 -6.26 -7.55
N VAL A 78 -6.34 -6.82 -6.53
CA VAL A 78 -5.04 -6.33 -6.01
C VAL A 78 -4.02 -6.10 -7.12
N ALA A 79 -3.89 -7.05 -8.05
CA ALA A 79 -2.95 -6.91 -9.17
C ALA A 79 -3.23 -5.69 -10.07
N LEU A 80 -4.50 -5.36 -10.30
CA LEU A 80 -4.90 -4.19 -11.12
C LEU A 80 -4.75 -2.88 -10.32
N GLU A 81 -5.10 -2.89 -9.04
CA GLU A 81 -4.85 -1.75 -8.15
C GLU A 81 -3.36 -1.41 -8.12
N GLN A 82 -2.50 -2.41 -7.94
CA GLN A 82 -1.05 -2.24 -7.89
C GLN A 82 -0.49 -1.74 -9.24
N ALA A 83 -0.93 -2.33 -10.36
CA ALA A 83 -0.53 -1.86 -11.68
C ALA A 83 -0.91 -0.39 -11.92
N LEU A 84 -2.11 0.03 -11.47
CA LEU A 84 -2.54 1.42 -11.55
C LEU A 84 -1.67 2.34 -10.68
N LEU A 85 -1.41 1.96 -9.43
CA LEU A 85 -0.61 2.77 -8.50
C LEU A 85 0.85 2.88 -8.95
N ALA A 86 1.40 1.82 -9.55
CA ALA A 86 2.74 1.78 -10.10
C ALA A 86 2.97 2.79 -11.24
N LEU A 87 1.91 3.19 -11.98
CA LEU A 87 2.01 4.25 -13.00
C LEU A 87 2.48 5.59 -12.43
N PHE A 88 2.23 5.82 -11.14
CA PHE A 88 2.58 7.07 -10.45
C PHE A 88 3.92 6.97 -9.70
N THR A 89 4.58 5.82 -9.72
CA THR A 89 5.88 5.65 -9.07
C THR A 89 6.92 6.52 -9.75
N SER A 90 7.72 7.23 -8.96
CA SER A 90 8.76 8.16 -9.41
C SER A 90 8.26 9.44 -10.08
N TRP A 91 6.94 9.64 -10.15
CA TRP A 91 6.35 10.89 -10.64
C TRP A 91 5.81 11.73 -9.48
N GLU A 92 6.18 13.00 -9.42
CA GLU A 92 5.66 13.90 -8.37
C GLU A 92 4.23 14.35 -8.70
N ARG A 93 3.31 14.14 -7.75
CA ARG A 93 1.92 14.58 -7.90
C ARG A 93 1.87 16.10 -7.96
N VAL A 94 1.39 16.63 -9.08
CA VAL A 94 1.23 18.08 -9.30
C VAL A 94 -0.04 18.59 -8.61
N GLY A 95 0.01 19.81 -8.09
CA GLY A 95 -1.17 20.49 -7.53
C GLY A 95 -1.46 20.19 -6.06
N VAL A 96 -0.51 19.56 -5.35
CA VAL A 96 -0.59 19.31 -3.90
C VAL A 96 0.57 20.01 -3.17
N PRO A 97 0.38 20.47 -1.92
CA PRO A 97 1.39 21.21 -1.17
C PRO A 97 2.42 20.29 -0.47
N PHE A 98 2.67 19.09 -1.00
CA PHE A 98 3.55 18.09 -0.42
C PHE A 98 4.14 17.16 -1.48
N LYS A 99 5.28 16.56 -1.15
CA LYS A 99 5.94 15.59 -2.04
C LYS A 99 5.29 14.21 -1.90
N GLN A 100 4.71 13.75 -3.01
CA GLN A 100 4.19 12.39 -3.17
C GLN A 100 4.70 11.82 -4.48
N THR A 101 5.52 10.78 -4.38
CA THR A 101 6.17 10.09 -5.53
C THR A 101 5.84 8.60 -5.60
N ARG A 102 5.07 8.09 -4.62
CA ARG A 102 4.58 6.72 -4.53
C ARG A 102 3.42 6.61 -3.55
N TYR A 103 2.63 5.57 -3.71
CA TYR A 103 1.50 5.22 -2.85
C TYR A 103 1.87 4.17 -1.80
N LEU A 104 2.64 3.16 -2.20
CA LEU A 104 3.11 2.08 -1.32
C LEU A 104 4.65 2.02 -1.28
N PRO A 105 5.23 1.60 -0.16
CA PRO A 105 6.62 1.14 -0.09
C PRO A 105 6.87 -0.07 -0.99
N VAL A 106 8.10 -0.25 -1.47
CA VAL A 106 8.47 -1.34 -2.41
C VAL A 106 8.37 -2.70 -1.72
N GLU A 107 8.61 -2.72 -0.41
CA GLU A 107 8.65 -3.89 0.45
C GLU A 107 7.27 -4.56 0.59
N VAL A 108 6.20 -3.78 0.42
CA VAL A 108 4.81 -4.26 0.54
C VAL A 108 4.03 -4.18 -0.78
N GLU A 109 4.66 -3.63 -1.83
CA GLU A 109 4.08 -3.53 -3.16
C GLU A 109 3.74 -4.93 -3.70
N GLY A 110 2.55 -5.08 -4.29
CA GLY A 110 2.06 -6.37 -4.79
C GLY A 110 1.53 -7.36 -3.75
N SER A 111 1.76 -7.12 -2.45
CA SER A 111 1.43 -8.07 -1.38
C SER A 111 0.18 -7.69 -0.58
N ILE A 112 -0.15 -6.41 -0.49
CA ILE A 112 -1.32 -5.89 0.24
C ILE A 112 -2.08 -4.84 -0.59
N CYS A 113 -3.39 -4.70 -0.34
CA CYS A 113 -4.17 -3.61 -0.91
C CYS A 113 -3.75 -2.27 -0.30
N PHE A 114 -3.88 -1.18 -1.06
CA PHE A 114 -3.58 0.16 -0.58
C PHE A 114 -4.48 0.59 0.59
N SER A 115 -5.76 0.21 0.55
CA SER A 115 -6.68 0.44 1.67
C SER A 115 -6.20 -0.23 2.96
N ASP A 116 -5.74 -1.48 2.84
CA ASP A 116 -5.32 -2.29 3.97
C ASP A 116 -4.06 -1.70 4.56
N PHE A 117 -3.08 -1.34 3.72
CA PHE A 117 -1.87 -0.65 4.17
C PHE A 117 -2.18 0.59 5.01
N LEU A 118 -3.07 1.47 4.53
CA LEU A 118 -3.44 2.68 5.27
C LEU A 118 -4.17 2.38 6.58
N GLU A 119 -4.96 1.30 6.64
CA GLU A 119 -5.63 0.89 7.86
C GLU A 119 -4.64 0.33 8.89
N LEU A 120 -3.67 -0.46 8.45
CA LEU A 120 -2.61 -1.03 9.28
C LEU A 120 -1.65 0.05 9.80
N GLU A 121 -1.41 1.11 9.01
CA GLU A 121 -0.55 2.23 9.39
C GLU A 121 -1.17 3.16 10.45
N LYS A 122 -2.50 3.15 10.62
CA LYS A 122 -3.19 4.08 11.56
C LYS A 122 -2.78 3.88 13.01
N ASP A 123 -2.77 2.62 13.47
CA ASP A 123 -2.46 2.27 14.85
C ASP A 123 -1.76 0.90 14.90
N TRP A 124 -0.44 0.94 15.02
CA TRP A 124 0.38 -0.26 15.11
C TRP A 124 0.07 -1.09 16.35
N SER A 125 -0.24 -0.47 17.49
CA SER A 125 -0.49 -1.19 18.74
C SER A 125 -1.72 -2.09 18.61
N VAL A 126 -2.80 -1.53 18.06
CA VAL A 126 -4.04 -2.27 17.78
C VAL A 126 -3.80 -3.37 16.75
N THR A 127 -3.13 -3.03 15.65
CA THR A 127 -2.84 -3.95 14.54
C THR A 127 -1.96 -5.13 14.98
N ASN A 128 -0.92 -4.87 15.76
CA ASN A 128 -0.01 -5.89 16.29
C ASN A 128 -0.73 -6.80 17.32
N ARG A 129 -1.66 -6.25 18.11
CA ARG A 129 -2.49 -7.04 19.02
C ARG A 129 -3.46 -7.95 18.25
N GLU A 130 -4.09 -7.45 17.19
CA GLU A 130 -4.94 -8.24 16.29
C GLU A 130 -4.14 -9.41 15.69
N ARG A 131 -2.91 -9.15 15.22
CA ARG A 131 -2.00 -10.19 14.71
C ARG A 131 -1.77 -11.30 15.74
N GLY A 132 -1.51 -10.94 17.00
CA GLY A 132 -1.33 -11.92 18.08
C GLY A 132 -2.55 -12.82 18.28
N MET A 133 -3.75 -12.23 18.35
CA MET A 133 -5.00 -13.00 18.51
C MET A 133 -5.24 -13.97 17.34
N LEU A 134 -4.93 -13.55 16.12
CA LEU A 134 -5.07 -14.40 14.92
C LEU A 134 -4.01 -15.49 14.86
N ILE A 135 -2.78 -15.25 15.33
CA ILE A 135 -1.76 -16.29 15.48
C ILE A 135 -2.23 -17.35 16.48
N ASP A 136 -2.72 -16.96 17.65
CA ASP A 136 -3.23 -17.89 18.67
C ASP A 136 -4.39 -18.74 18.11
N LYS A 137 -5.28 -18.11 17.34
CA LYS A 137 -6.39 -18.78 16.65
C LYS A 137 -5.92 -19.72 15.54
N SER A 138 -4.86 -19.35 14.82
CA SER A 138 -4.22 -20.18 13.80
C SER A 138 -3.59 -21.44 14.40
N ILE A 139 -2.87 -21.29 15.52
CA ILE A 139 -2.30 -22.40 16.30
C ILE A 139 -3.42 -23.33 16.80
N SER A 140 -4.55 -22.76 17.21
CA SER A 140 -5.73 -23.51 17.67
C SER A 140 -6.53 -24.17 16.53
N GLY A 141 -6.17 -23.97 15.26
CA GLY A 141 -6.84 -24.55 14.10
C GLY A 141 -8.24 -24.00 13.79
N MET A 142 -8.65 -22.90 14.41
CA MET A 142 -10.01 -22.32 14.29
C MET A 142 -10.12 -21.20 13.25
N LEU A 143 -9.06 -20.97 12.47
CA LEU A 143 -8.95 -19.82 11.56
C LEU A 143 -9.83 -19.99 10.32
N ASN A 144 -10.70 -19.02 10.04
CA ASN A 144 -11.46 -18.99 8.79
C ASN A 144 -10.62 -18.38 7.64
N THR A 145 -11.14 -18.46 6.40
CA THR A 145 -10.44 -17.96 5.21
C THR A 145 -10.18 -16.45 5.23
N GLU A 146 -11.12 -15.67 5.76
CA GLU A 146 -11.00 -14.21 5.84
C GLU A 146 -9.96 -13.80 6.88
N GLU A 147 -10.00 -14.46 8.04
CA GLU A 147 -9.01 -14.32 9.11
C GLU A 147 -7.62 -14.74 8.66
N ARG A 148 -7.51 -15.74 7.78
CA ARG A 148 -6.24 -16.12 7.16
C ARG A 148 -5.70 -14.99 6.29
N ARG A 149 -6.53 -14.47 5.38
CA ARG A 149 -6.13 -13.37 4.51
C ARG A 149 -5.75 -12.12 5.31
N ARG A 150 -6.50 -11.81 6.36
CA ARG A 150 -6.22 -10.72 7.29
C ARG A 150 -4.90 -10.94 8.04
N LEU A 151 -4.66 -12.15 8.53
CA LEU A 151 -3.42 -12.53 9.19
C LEU A 151 -2.21 -12.41 8.24
N ASP A 152 -2.34 -12.82 6.99
CA ASP A 152 -1.27 -12.71 5.99
C ASP A 152 -0.90 -11.23 5.75
N ALA A 153 -1.90 -10.35 5.57
CA ALA A 153 -1.66 -8.91 5.43
C ALA A 153 -1.00 -8.29 6.69
N LEU A 154 -1.42 -8.73 7.88
CA LEU A 154 -0.84 -8.31 9.16
C LEU A 154 0.61 -8.77 9.32
N GLN A 155 0.97 -9.94 8.81
CA GLN A 155 2.35 -10.43 8.83
C GLN A 155 3.24 -9.62 7.89
N ILE A 156 2.80 -9.39 6.64
CA ILE A 156 3.53 -8.57 5.67
C ILE A 156 3.80 -7.17 6.21
N TYR A 157 2.77 -6.51 6.75
CA TYR A 157 2.94 -5.18 7.34
C TYR A 157 3.82 -5.20 8.60
N ALA A 158 3.76 -6.27 9.39
CA ALA A 158 4.61 -6.41 10.57
C ALA A 158 6.10 -6.51 10.20
N ASP A 159 6.44 -7.29 9.19
CA ASP A 159 7.81 -7.39 8.70
C ASP A 159 8.30 -6.03 8.20
N TYR A 160 7.50 -5.34 7.38
CA TYR A 160 7.79 -3.97 6.95
C TYR A 160 8.01 -3.01 8.13
N HIS A 161 7.10 -3.01 9.12
CA HIS A 161 7.21 -2.11 10.26
C HIS A 161 8.44 -2.39 11.12
N LEU A 162 8.77 -3.67 11.33
CA LEU A 162 9.97 -4.08 12.06
C LEU A 162 11.23 -3.65 11.34
N ASP A 163 11.30 -3.78 10.02
CA ASP A 163 12.46 -3.33 9.24
C ASP A 163 12.66 -1.81 9.32
N GLN A 164 11.58 -1.03 9.45
CA GLN A 164 11.67 0.43 9.62
C GLN A 164 12.13 0.84 11.04
N VAL A 165 11.66 0.15 12.08
CA VAL A 165 11.90 0.55 13.48
C VAL A 165 13.15 -0.11 14.07
N SER A 166 13.47 -1.32 13.66
CA SER A 166 14.62 -2.10 14.11
C SER A 166 15.14 -2.97 12.96
N PRO A 167 15.84 -2.36 11.99
CA PRO A 167 16.33 -3.08 10.82
C PRO A 167 17.21 -4.25 11.27
N ARG A 168 16.84 -5.46 10.83
CA ARG A 168 17.61 -6.66 11.13
C ARG A 168 18.98 -6.53 10.45
N PRO A 169 20.10 -6.85 11.13
CA PRO A 169 21.42 -6.82 10.52
C PRO A 169 21.63 -8.07 9.67
N THR A 170 20.71 -8.34 8.75
CA THR A 170 20.68 -9.55 7.92
C THR A 170 21.95 -9.64 7.07
N ASP A 171 22.46 -8.51 6.58
CA ASP A 171 23.74 -8.43 5.87
C ASP A 171 24.93 -8.92 6.73
N VAL A 172 24.91 -8.64 8.03
CA VAL A 172 25.95 -9.06 8.98
C VAL A 172 25.85 -10.56 9.25
N LEU A 173 24.62 -11.09 9.33
CA LEU A 173 24.37 -12.53 9.48
C LEU A 173 24.77 -13.30 8.21
N ASP A 174 24.46 -12.78 7.03
CA ASP A 174 24.86 -13.35 5.74
C ASP A 174 26.38 -13.30 5.55
N GLU A 175 27.04 -12.23 6.00
CA GLU A 175 28.50 -12.14 6.02
C GLU A 175 29.11 -13.14 6.99
N LEU A 176 28.52 -13.30 8.18
CA LEU A 176 28.95 -14.28 9.17
C LEU A 176 28.75 -15.72 8.66
N GLU A 177 27.62 -16.00 8.01
CA GLU A 177 27.32 -17.28 7.38
C GLU A 177 28.34 -17.59 6.28
N LYS A 178 28.58 -16.66 5.36
CA LYS A 178 29.63 -16.81 4.34
C LYS A 178 31.00 -17.08 4.97
N ARG A 179 31.37 -16.42 6.07
CA ARG A 179 32.64 -16.66 6.77
C ARG A 179 32.69 -18.03 7.45
N LEU A 180 31.61 -18.48 8.08
CA LEU A 180 31.54 -19.78 8.74
C LEU A 180 31.55 -20.94 7.74
N PHE A 181 30.85 -20.80 6.61
CA PHE A 181 30.67 -21.88 5.63
C PHE A 181 31.67 -21.86 4.46
N SER A 182 32.40 -20.76 4.23
CA SER A 182 33.51 -20.73 3.25
C SER A 182 34.77 -21.45 3.73
N GLY A 183 34.91 -21.67 5.05
CA GLY A 183 36.06 -22.35 5.65
C GLY A 183 35.94 -23.87 5.78
N MET A 184 34.81 -24.48 5.40
CA MET A 184 34.66 -25.94 5.52
C MET A 184 35.42 -26.66 4.39
N PRO A 185 36.43 -27.51 4.69
CA PRO A 185 37.08 -28.30 3.66
C PRO A 185 36.06 -29.27 3.08
N LYS A 186 35.99 -29.33 1.74
CA LYS A 186 35.30 -30.43 1.05
C LYS A 186 35.89 -31.73 1.58
N LYS A 187 35.09 -32.50 2.31
CA LYS A 187 35.42 -33.85 2.74
C LYS A 187 35.49 -34.71 1.47
N ASN A 188 36.66 -34.74 0.84
CA ASN A 188 37.00 -35.73 -0.17
C ASN A 188 37.14 -37.07 0.56
N GLY A 189 36.00 -37.71 0.80
CA GLY A 189 35.96 -39.13 1.08
C GLY A 189 36.03 -39.85 -0.26
N ASP A 190 37.24 -40.18 -0.71
CA ASP A 190 37.45 -41.35 -1.54
C ASP A 190 38.30 -42.32 -0.72
N VAL A 191 37.60 -43.34 -0.22
CA VAL A 191 38.19 -44.55 0.37
C VAL A 191 38.28 -45.58 -0.76
N SER A 192 39.53 -45.94 -1.05
CA SER A 192 40.02 -47.20 -1.65
C SER A 192 39.73 -47.47 -3.13
#